data_AF-A0A093QWG4-F1
#
_entry.id   AF-A0A093QWG4-F1
#
_cell.length_a   1.000
_cell.length_b   1.000
_cell.length_c   1.000
_cell.angle_alpha   90.00
_cell.angle_beta   90.00
_cell.angle_gamma   90.00
#
_symmetry.space_group_name_H-M   'P 1'
#
loop_
_entity.id
_entity.type
_entity.pdbx_description
1 polymer ?
#
loop_
_entity_poly.entity_id
_entity_poly.type
_entity_poly.pdbx_seq_one_letter_code
_entity_poly.pdbx_strand_id
1 'polypeptide(L)'
;ISNQCSPLPCHKDGYKDCIDGQGKYTCVCKPGWRGENCEEDINECEDFNGGCSQRCSNLPGSYRCLCEDGYFMHSNKRDCGG
;
A
#
# COMPACT_ATOMS: atom_id res chain seq x y z
N ILE A 1 32.02 11.55 -0.18
CA ILE A 1 30.89 10.64 0.06
C ILE A 1 29.70 11.23 -0.70
N SER A 2 29.15 10.51 -1.67
CA SER A 2 28.01 10.98 -2.48
C SER A 2 26.73 10.52 -1.79
N ASN A 3 25.78 11.43 -1.56
CA ASN A 3 24.46 11.09 -1.02
C ASN A 3 23.60 10.53 -2.16
N GLN A 4 23.35 9.21 -2.14
CA GLN A 4 22.59 8.53 -3.20
C GLN A 4 21.07 8.67 -3.04
N CYS A 5 20.60 9.32 -1.97
CA CYS A 5 19.21 9.74 -1.83
C CYS A 5 18.92 11.10 -2.47
N SER A 6 19.88 11.68 -3.22
CA SER A 6 19.72 12.95 -3.92
C SER A 6 20.26 12.90 -5.36
N PRO A 7 19.42 13.08 -6.40
CA PRO A 7 17.96 13.29 -6.32
C PRO A 7 17.23 12.06 -5.77
N LEU A 8 16.10 12.26 -5.07
CA LEU A 8 15.36 11.18 -4.40
C LEU A 8 14.94 10.10 -5.42
N PRO A 9 15.48 8.87 -5.33
CA PRO A 9 15.14 7.79 -6.26
C PRO A 9 13.83 7.07 -5.87
N CYS A 10 13.45 7.14 -4.60
CA CYS A 10 12.28 6.46 -4.07
C CYS A 10 10.97 7.18 -4.47
N HIS A 11 9.93 6.41 -4.77
CA HIS A 11 8.61 6.91 -5.13
C HIS A 11 7.97 7.66 -3.96
N LYS A 12 7.70 8.95 -4.17
CA LYS A 12 7.27 9.91 -3.15
C LYS A 12 6.11 9.44 -2.25
N ASP A 13 5.16 8.70 -2.81
CA ASP A 13 3.97 8.26 -2.08
C ASP A 13 4.22 6.95 -1.34
N GLY A 14 5.11 6.10 -1.87
CA GLY A 14 5.31 4.73 -1.39
C GLY A 14 6.50 4.53 -0.46
N TYR A 15 7.48 5.42 -0.46
CA TYR A 15 8.65 5.28 0.41
C TYR A 15 8.44 5.92 1.78
N LYS A 16 8.94 5.24 2.82
CA LYS A 16 9.01 5.71 4.21
C LYS A 16 10.35 6.37 4.50
N ASP A 17 11.43 5.75 4.01
CA ASP A 17 12.80 6.20 4.27
C ASP A 17 13.71 5.87 3.09
N CYS A 18 14.81 6.62 2.95
CA CYS A 18 15.88 6.33 2.01
C CYS A 18 17.19 6.21 2.77
N ILE A 19 17.78 5.02 2.72
CA ILE A 19 19.04 4.72 3.40
C ILE A 19 20.17 4.84 2.37
N ASP A 20 21.08 5.80 2.60
CA ASP A 20 22.32 5.93 1.84
C ASP A 20 23.34 4.88 2.33
N GLY A 21 23.75 3.97 1.46
CA GLY A 21 24.76 2.94 1.74
C GLY A 21 26.09 3.23 1.05
N GLN A 22 27.15 2.49 1.36
CA GLN A 22 28.44 2.64 0.69
C GLN A 22 28.39 2.09 -0.75
N GLY A 23 27.89 2.88 -1.70
CA GLY A 23 27.82 2.56 -3.13
C GLY A 23 26.46 2.03 -3.65
N LYS A 24 25.45 1.90 -2.79
CA LYS A 24 24.04 1.68 -3.19
C LYS A 24 23.10 2.38 -2.21
N TYR A 25 21.92 2.81 -2.65
CA TYR A 25 20.81 3.29 -1.79
C TYR A 25 19.79 2.17 -1.53
N THR A 26 18.96 2.32 -0.49
CA THR A 26 17.83 1.42 -0.24
C THR A 26 16.61 2.22 0.13
N CYS A 27 15.52 2.03 -0.62
CA CYS A 27 14.22 2.59 -0.28
C CYS A 27 13.51 1.65 0.69
N VAL A 28 13.13 2.17 1.86
CA VAL A 28 12.26 1.46 2.80
C VAL A 28 10.83 1.82 2.45
N CYS A 29 10.05 0.86 1.99
CA CYS A 29 8.67 1.11 1.58
C CYS A 29 7.73 1.25 2.77
N LYS A 30 6.70 2.09 2.61
CA LYS A 30 5.53 2.11 3.48
C LYS A 30 4.77 0.78 3.32
N PRO A 31 3.98 0.36 4.32
CA PRO A 31 3.02 -0.73 4.15
C PRO A 31 2.12 -0.47 2.92
N GLY A 32 1.79 -1.52 2.18
CA GLY A 32 1.01 -1.42 0.94
C GLY A 32 1.83 -1.03 -0.29
N TRP A 33 3.15 -0.91 -0.20
CA TRP A 33 4.03 -0.60 -1.35
C TRP A 33 5.17 -1.61 -1.48
N ARG A 34 5.62 -1.83 -2.72
CA ARG A 34 6.73 -2.71 -3.09
C ARG A 34 7.50 -2.16 -4.31
N GLY A 35 8.53 -2.88 -4.71
CA GLY A 35 9.46 -2.48 -5.77
C GLY A 35 10.79 -1.98 -5.21
N GLU A 36 11.81 -1.84 -6.05
CA GLU A 36 13.13 -1.35 -5.62
C GLU A 36 13.05 0.11 -5.12
N ASN A 37 12.15 0.89 -5.72
CA ASN A 37 11.91 2.28 -5.42
C ASN A 37 10.56 2.53 -4.76
N CYS A 38 9.85 1.50 -4.29
CA CYS A 38 8.50 1.61 -3.72
C CYS A 38 7.47 2.19 -4.71
N GLU A 39 7.65 1.94 -6.00
CA GLU A 39 6.86 2.45 -7.11
C GLU A 39 5.59 1.65 -7.38
N GLU A 40 5.51 0.43 -6.85
CA GLU A 40 4.35 -0.44 -7.02
C GLU A 40 3.47 -0.42 -5.77
N ASP A 41 2.20 -0.12 -5.98
CA ASP A 41 1.15 -0.34 -5.00
C ASP A 41 0.83 -1.84 -4.88
N ILE A 42 0.69 -2.33 -3.66
CA ILE A 42 0.25 -3.71 -3.42
C ILE A 42 -1.26 -3.72 -3.49
N ASN A 43 -1.83 -4.44 -4.45
CA ASN A 43 -3.26 -4.65 -4.49
C ASN A 43 -3.68 -5.73 -3.48
N GLU A 44 -4.10 -5.33 -2.27
CA GLU A 44 -4.52 -6.29 -1.24
C GLU A 44 -5.83 -7.01 -1.59
N CYS A 45 -6.61 -6.52 -2.57
CA CYS A 45 -7.83 -7.18 -3.02
C CYS A 45 -7.55 -8.48 -3.80
N GLU A 46 -6.36 -8.63 -4.40
CA GLU A 46 -5.99 -9.86 -5.10
C GLU A 46 -5.76 -11.03 -4.14
N ASP A 47 -5.45 -10.74 -2.87
CA ASP A 47 -5.27 -11.76 -1.84
C ASP A 47 -6.54 -11.91 -1.01
N PHE A 48 -7.28 -12.99 -1.25
CA PHE A 48 -8.51 -13.33 -0.52
C PHE A 48 -9.50 -12.15 -0.40
N ASN A 49 -9.64 -11.33 -1.47
CA ASN A 49 -10.51 -10.15 -1.51
C ASN A 49 -10.20 -9.12 -0.40
N GLY A 50 -8.95 -9.02 0.06
CA GLY A 50 -8.56 -8.20 1.22
C GLY A 50 -9.22 -8.65 2.53
N GLY A 51 -9.83 -9.84 2.55
CA GLY A 51 -10.71 -10.32 3.61
C GLY A 51 -12.01 -9.53 3.76
N CYS A 52 -12.47 -8.85 2.70
CA CYS A 52 -13.77 -8.20 2.65
C CYS A 52 -14.89 -9.23 2.45
N SER A 53 -16.02 -9.07 3.13
CA SER A 53 -17.16 -9.99 3.00
C SER A 53 -17.90 -9.85 1.67
N GLN A 54 -17.86 -8.66 1.07
CA GLN A 54 -18.48 -8.35 -0.21
C GLN A 54 -17.44 -7.80 -1.18
N ARG A 55 -17.40 -6.49 -1.44
CA ARG A 55 -16.50 -5.91 -2.45
C ARG A 55 -15.23 -5.35 -1.81
N CYS A 56 -14.09 -5.53 -2.48
CA CYS A 56 -12.84 -4.86 -2.15
C CYS A 56 -12.52 -3.79 -3.20
N SER A 57 -11.99 -2.65 -2.74
CA SER A 57 -11.47 -1.58 -3.60
C SER A 57 -10.04 -1.28 -3.19
N ASN A 58 -9.12 -1.54 -4.11
CA ASN A 58 -7.71 -1.21 -3.92
C ASN A 58 -7.51 0.31 -3.93
N LEU A 59 -6.59 0.80 -3.10
CA LEU A 59 -6.23 2.20 -2.97
C LEU A 59 -4.69 2.32 -2.87
N PRO A 60 -4.08 3.45 -3.26
CA PRO A 60 -2.64 3.62 -3.06
C PRO A 60 -2.23 3.48 -1.57
N GLY A 61 -1.45 2.43 -1.27
CA GLY A 61 -0.93 2.05 0.04
C GLY A 61 -1.93 1.38 0.99
N SER A 62 -3.11 1.01 0.52
CA SER A 62 -4.16 0.42 1.36
C SER A 62 -5.32 -0.15 0.53
N TYR A 63 -6.36 -0.61 1.19
CA TYR A 63 -7.60 -0.99 0.54
C TYR A 63 -8.80 -0.68 1.45
N ARG A 64 -10.00 -0.80 0.89
CA ARG A 64 -11.23 -0.74 1.68
C ARG A 64 -12.26 -1.73 1.19
N CYS A 65 -13.03 -2.25 2.14
CA CYS A 65 -14.21 -3.03 1.84
C CYS A 65 -15.39 -2.10 1.54
N LEU A 66 -16.28 -2.55 0.67
CA LEU A 66 -17.49 -1.86 0.26
C LEU A 66 -18.67 -2.82 0.34
N CYS A 67 -19.81 -2.29 0.77
CA CYS A 67 -21.05 -3.04 0.81
C CYS A 67 -21.89 -2.77 -0.44
N GLU A 68 -22.63 -3.78 -0.88
CA GLU A 68 -23.63 -3.67 -1.94
C GLU A 68 -24.84 -2.84 -1.46
N ASP A 69 -25.65 -2.39 -2.42
CA ASP A 69 -26.83 -1.58 -2.13
C ASP A 69 -27.78 -2.34 -1.19
N GLY A 70 -28.20 -1.67 -0.11
CA GLY A 70 -29.05 -2.25 0.93
C GLY A 70 -28.30 -2.89 2.10
N TYR A 71 -26.97 -2.96 2.07
CA TYR A 71 -26.14 -3.42 3.19
C TYR A 71 -25.40 -2.26 3.88
N PHE A 72 -25.12 -2.41 5.17
CA PHE A 72 -24.34 -1.46 5.96
C PHE A 72 -23.00 -2.07 6.41
N MET A 73 -21.97 -1.22 6.48
CA MET A 73 -20.63 -1.61 6.90
C MET A 73 -20.58 -1.82 8.42
N HIS A 74 -20.04 -2.96 8.86
CA HIS A 74 -19.80 -3.25 10.27
C HIS A 74 -18.58 -2.49 10.82
N SER A 75 -18.45 -2.45 12.14
CA SER A 75 -17.35 -1.76 12.83
C SER A 75 -15.96 -2.32 12.54
N ASN A 76 -15.87 -3.60 12.14
CA ASN A 76 -14.61 -4.22 11.72
C ASN A 76 -14.14 -3.79 10.32
N LYS A 77 -14.95 -2.99 9.60
CA LYS A 77 -14.67 -2.45 8.27
C LYS A 77 -14.42 -3.52 7.19
N ARG A 78 -14.84 -4.76 7.46
CA ARG A 78 -14.68 -5.90 6.56
C ARG A 78 -16.01 -6.54 6.22
N ASP A 79 -16.90 -6.64 7.19
CA ASP A 79 -18.18 -7.30 7.04
C ASP A 79 -19.31 -6.32 6.73
N CYS A 80 -20.25 -6.80 5.93
CA CYS A 80 -21.48 -6.10 5.57
C CYS A 80 -22.69 -6.82 6.17
N GLY A 81 -23.55 -6.07 6.86
CA GLY A 81 -24.80 -6.54 7.46
C GLY A 81 -26.02 -5.98 6.74
N GLY A 82 -27.14 -6.69 6.84
CA GLY A 82 -28.44 -6.29 6.29
C GLY A 82 -29.48 -6.05 7.38
#